data_AF-A0A2D0IVE4-F1
#
_entry.id   AF-A0A2D0IVE4-F1
#
_cell.length_a   1.000
_cell.length_b   1.000
_cell.length_c   1.000
_cell.angle_alpha   90.00
_cell.angle_beta   90.00
_cell.angle_gamma   90.00
#
_symmetry.space_group_name_H-M   'P 1'
#
loop_
_entity.id
_entity.type
_entity.pdbx_description
1 polymer ?
#
loop_
_entity_poly.entity_id
_entity_poly.type
_entity_poly.pdbx_seq_one_letter_code
_entity_poly.pdbx_strand_id
1 'polypeptide(L)'
;MTTYALVGDIGGTNARLALCDVDTGLLSAVEFYPCAHYESLEIVIRQYLKQQNCEVKYGCIAIACPVTDDVISMTNHSWRFSVSQMKASLGWERFEVINDFTAVSLAIPVLGADDVIQIGGKQPQAKRPIAVYGAGTGLGVAHLVHTGSQWMSLPGEGGHVEFAPDSTEEDHMLSVLREEYGHVSAERVLSGPGLVNIYRSLIKLNGQIAEDLTPRDISDRALNGNCPICKQALELFCTALGRFGGNLALNIGAFGGVYIAGGIVPRFFDFFQKSGFRQGFENKGRFTDYLKDIPVYLITHDKPGLLGAGSYIRQLLGKAIG
;
A
#
# COMPACT_ATOMS: atom_id res chain seq x y z
N MET A 1 -30.56 13.95 9.92
CA MET A 1 -30.39 12.61 9.34
C MET A 1 -28.95 12.49 8.91
N THR A 2 -28.26 11.41 9.30
CA THR A 2 -26.89 11.14 8.86
C THR A 2 -26.89 10.94 7.34
N THR A 3 -25.96 11.59 6.65
CA THR A 3 -25.76 11.40 5.21
C THR A 3 -24.63 10.42 5.02
N TYR A 4 -24.89 9.32 4.32
CA TYR A 4 -23.89 8.30 4.02
C TYR A 4 -23.39 8.39 2.58
N ALA A 5 -22.10 8.09 2.41
CA ALA A 5 -21.49 7.76 1.13
C ALA A 5 -21.12 6.28 1.12
N LEU A 6 -21.23 5.63 -0.03
CA LEU A 6 -20.70 4.28 -0.20
C LEU A 6 -19.18 4.36 -0.42
N VAL A 7 -18.43 3.56 0.32
CA VAL A 7 -16.99 3.40 0.08
C VAL A 7 -16.66 1.95 -0.24
N GLY A 8 -15.68 1.75 -1.12
CA GLY A 8 -15.26 0.41 -1.54
C GLY A 8 -13.75 0.25 -1.62
N ASP A 9 -13.30 -0.97 -1.39
CA ASP A 9 -11.91 -1.42 -1.53
C ASP A 9 -11.93 -2.74 -2.31
N ILE A 10 -11.52 -2.67 -3.58
CA ILE A 10 -11.70 -3.73 -4.57
C ILE A 10 -10.34 -4.25 -5.02
N GLY A 11 -10.02 -5.47 -4.58
CA GLY A 11 -8.87 -6.24 -5.06
C GLY A 11 -9.27 -7.25 -6.14
N GLY A 12 -8.32 -8.07 -6.59
CA GLY A 12 -8.58 -9.10 -7.61
C GLY A 12 -9.55 -10.20 -7.16
N THR A 13 -9.52 -10.57 -5.88
CA THR A 13 -10.30 -11.71 -5.36
C THR A 13 -11.52 -11.30 -4.54
N ASN A 14 -11.45 -10.15 -3.87
CA ASN A 14 -12.47 -9.71 -2.93
C ASN A 14 -12.78 -8.23 -3.11
N ALA A 15 -14.07 -7.91 -3.01
CA ALA A 15 -14.61 -6.57 -2.90
C ALA A 15 -15.08 -6.34 -1.46
N ARG A 16 -14.70 -5.21 -0.88
CA ARG A 16 -15.19 -4.76 0.44
C ARG A 16 -15.99 -3.50 0.23
N LEU A 17 -17.18 -3.43 0.80
CA LEU A 17 -18.03 -2.24 0.76
C LEU A 17 -18.41 -1.82 2.17
N ALA A 18 -18.57 -0.51 2.39
CA ALA A 18 -18.98 0.06 3.66
C ALA A 18 -19.78 1.35 3.45
N LEU A 19 -20.49 1.78 4.50
CA LEU A 19 -21.08 3.12 4.59
C LEU A 19 -20.13 4.02 5.37
N CYS A 20 -19.80 5.17 4.77
CA CYS A 20 -19.03 6.24 5.39
C CYS A 20 -19.97 7.38 5.76
N ASP A 21 -20.03 7.74 7.04
CA ASP A 21 -20.71 8.96 7.48
C ASP A 21 -19.97 10.18 6.90
N VAL A 22 -20.66 10.98 6.08
CA VAL A 22 -20.06 12.12 5.38
C VAL A 22 -19.54 13.19 6.36
N ASP A 23 -20.22 13.39 7.49
CA ASP A 23 -19.82 14.41 8.45
C ASP A 23 -18.63 13.93 9.30
N THR A 24 -18.72 12.73 9.86
CA THR A 24 -17.73 12.23 10.83
C THR A 24 -16.59 11.42 10.20
N GLY A 25 -16.81 10.79 9.05
CA GLY A 25 -15.87 9.85 8.43
C GLY A 25 -15.91 8.45 9.02
N LEU A 26 -16.80 8.17 9.97
CA LEU A 26 -16.92 6.85 10.58
C LEU A 26 -17.44 5.83 9.57
N LEU A 27 -16.73 4.70 9.49
CA LEU A 27 -17.13 3.55 8.68
C LEU A 27 -18.09 2.66 9.46
N SER A 28 -19.10 2.15 8.77
CA SER A 28 -20.08 1.20 9.30
C SER A 28 -20.54 0.21 8.24
N ALA A 29 -21.24 -0.86 8.67
CA ALA A 29 -21.80 -1.88 7.80
C ALA A 29 -20.77 -2.45 6.79
N VAL A 30 -19.57 -2.79 7.25
CA VAL A 30 -18.53 -3.33 6.36
C VAL A 30 -18.89 -4.76 5.95
N GLU A 31 -19.01 -5.00 4.65
CA GLU A 31 -19.33 -6.30 4.08
C GLU A 31 -18.27 -6.76 3.07
N PHE A 32 -18.13 -8.08 2.94
CA PHE A 32 -17.14 -8.73 2.08
C PHE A 32 -17.83 -9.56 1.00
N TYR A 33 -17.42 -9.38 -0.25
CA TYR A 33 -17.97 -10.04 -1.42
C TYR A 33 -16.85 -10.70 -2.23
N PRO A 34 -16.86 -12.04 -2.40
CA PRO A 34 -15.94 -12.71 -3.32
C PRO A 34 -16.23 -12.27 -4.76
N CYS A 35 -15.26 -11.64 -5.44
CA CYS A 35 -15.46 -11.06 -6.77
C CYS A 35 -15.92 -12.12 -7.80
N ALA A 36 -15.44 -13.36 -7.66
CA ALA A 36 -15.78 -14.47 -8.55
C ALA A 36 -17.27 -14.88 -8.52
N HIS A 37 -18.03 -14.47 -7.50
CA HIS A 37 -19.46 -14.80 -7.39
C HIS A 37 -20.38 -13.80 -8.09
N TYR A 38 -19.84 -12.72 -8.66
CA TYR A 38 -20.63 -11.65 -9.25
C TYR A 38 -20.10 -11.25 -10.63
N GLU A 39 -21.02 -10.99 -11.55
CA GLU A 39 -20.69 -10.63 -12.94
C GLU A 39 -20.16 -9.20 -13.08
N SER A 40 -20.54 -8.30 -12.16
CA SER A 40 -20.08 -6.91 -12.18
C SER A 40 -20.05 -6.27 -10.80
N LEU A 41 -19.24 -5.21 -10.66
CA LEU A 41 -19.19 -4.37 -9.46
C LEU A 41 -20.55 -3.71 -9.17
N GLU A 42 -21.30 -3.33 -10.20
CA GLU A 42 -22.62 -2.69 -10.04
C GLU A 42 -23.61 -3.61 -9.32
N ILE A 43 -23.61 -4.92 -9.66
CA ILE A 43 -24.46 -5.91 -8.98
C ILE A 43 -24.11 -5.97 -7.49
N VAL A 44 -22.81 -5.98 -7.15
CA VAL A 44 -22.35 -6.01 -5.76
C VAL A 44 -22.81 -4.76 -5.01
N ILE A 45 -22.63 -3.57 -5.61
CA ILE A 45 -23.06 -2.29 -5.02
C ILE A 45 -24.57 -2.28 -4.75
N ARG A 46 -25.39 -2.67 -5.73
CA ARG A 46 -26.85 -2.68 -5.59
C ARG A 46 -27.31 -3.69 -4.54
N GLN A 47 -26.69 -4.86 -4.50
CA GLN A 47 -26.97 -5.88 -3.49
C GLN A 47 -26.63 -5.38 -2.08
N TYR A 48 -25.45 -4.77 -1.91
CA TYR A 48 -25.02 -4.20 -0.64
C TYR A 48 -26.01 -3.15 -0.12
N LEU A 49 -26.37 -2.16 -0.95
CA LEU A 49 -27.29 -1.08 -0.54
C LEU A 49 -28.68 -1.61 -0.20
N LYS A 50 -29.17 -2.61 -0.95
CA LYS A 50 -30.43 -3.29 -0.64
C LYS A 50 -30.36 -4.03 0.70
N GLN A 51 -29.25 -4.71 1.00
CA GLN A 51 -29.05 -5.42 2.26
C GLN A 51 -29.00 -4.45 3.45
N GLN A 52 -28.35 -3.30 3.30
CA GLN A 52 -28.26 -2.27 4.35
C GLN A 52 -29.51 -1.40 4.46
N ASN A 53 -30.49 -1.56 3.56
CA ASN A 53 -31.68 -0.71 3.45
C ASN A 53 -31.33 0.79 3.48
N CYS A 54 -30.28 1.16 2.74
CA CYS A 54 -29.72 2.50 2.72
C CYS A 54 -29.66 3.04 1.29
N GLU A 55 -30.13 4.26 1.10
CA GLU A 55 -29.93 5.02 -0.13
C GLU A 55 -28.77 5.99 0.05
N VAL A 56 -27.92 6.10 -0.96
CA VAL A 56 -26.78 7.03 -0.98
C VAL A 56 -26.76 7.75 -2.31
N LYS A 57 -26.14 8.93 -2.33
CA LYS A 57 -25.95 9.75 -3.54
C LYS A 57 -24.48 9.96 -3.92
N TYR A 58 -23.58 9.47 -3.06
CA TYR A 58 -22.15 9.68 -3.16
C TYR A 58 -21.46 8.33 -3.01
N GLY A 59 -20.41 8.09 -3.80
CA GLY A 59 -19.58 6.92 -3.63
C GLY A 59 -18.13 7.12 -4.06
N CYS A 60 -17.22 6.41 -3.39
CA CYS A 60 -15.82 6.34 -3.77
C CYS A 60 -15.31 4.90 -3.68
N ILE A 61 -14.72 4.39 -4.75
CA ILE A 61 -14.18 3.04 -4.82
C ILE A 61 -12.67 3.11 -5.01
N ALA A 62 -11.92 2.52 -4.08
CA ALA A 62 -10.51 2.22 -4.22
C ALA A 62 -10.33 0.92 -5.00
N ILE A 63 -9.49 0.92 -6.04
CA ILE A 63 -9.25 -0.25 -6.88
C ILE A 63 -7.75 -0.51 -7.11
N ALA A 64 -7.36 -1.79 -7.06
CA ALA A 64 -5.97 -2.24 -7.26
C ALA A 64 -5.56 -2.28 -8.75
N CYS A 65 -5.73 -1.16 -9.46
CA CYS A 65 -5.21 -0.95 -10.80
C CYS A 65 -4.99 0.56 -11.07
N PRO A 66 -4.26 0.94 -12.13
CA PRO A 66 -4.20 2.32 -12.57
C PRO A 66 -5.58 2.86 -12.92
N VAL A 67 -5.84 4.12 -12.57
CA VAL A 67 -7.07 4.85 -12.89
C VAL A 67 -6.70 6.06 -13.73
N THR A 68 -6.66 5.88 -15.06
CA THR A 68 -6.22 6.92 -16.01
C THR A 68 -7.38 7.56 -16.77
N ASP A 69 -8.46 6.80 -16.99
CA ASP A 69 -9.56 7.17 -17.86
C ASP A 69 -10.92 6.75 -17.27
N ASP A 70 -12.00 7.13 -17.93
CA ASP A 70 -13.38 6.77 -17.53
C ASP A 70 -13.61 5.25 -17.51
N VAL A 71 -12.92 4.48 -18.35
CA VAL A 71 -13.06 3.03 -18.42
C VAL A 71 -12.02 2.36 -17.53
N ILE A 72 -12.50 1.69 -16.49
CA ILE A 72 -11.70 0.88 -15.57
C ILE A 72 -11.66 -0.55 -16.07
N SER A 73 -10.47 -1.13 -16.16
CA SER A 73 -10.25 -2.54 -16.51
C SER A 73 -9.37 -3.16 -15.43
N MET A 74 -9.94 -4.07 -14.64
CA MET A 74 -9.18 -4.74 -13.59
C MET A 74 -8.10 -5.65 -14.20
N THR A 75 -6.90 -5.61 -13.63
CA THR A 75 -5.77 -6.46 -14.07
C THR A 75 -5.90 -7.89 -13.54
N ASN A 76 -6.47 -8.04 -12.34
CA ASN A 76 -6.55 -9.31 -11.61
C ASN A 76 -7.99 -9.87 -11.49
N HIS A 77 -8.95 -9.33 -12.26
CA HIS A 77 -10.33 -9.81 -12.33
C HIS A 77 -10.99 -9.39 -13.65
N SER A 78 -12.09 -10.03 -14.04
CA SER A 78 -12.76 -9.80 -15.34
C SER A 78 -13.62 -8.52 -15.40
N TRP A 79 -13.86 -7.85 -14.28
CA TRP A 79 -14.71 -6.67 -14.27
C TRP A 79 -14.09 -5.51 -15.05
N ARG A 80 -14.93 -4.92 -15.90
CA ARG A 80 -14.64 -3.73 -16.69
C ARG A 80 -15.88 -2.85 -16.69
N PHE A 81 -15.71 -1.56 -16.41
CA PHE A 81 -16.85 -0.63 -16.31
C PHE A 81 -16.43 0.81 -16.61
N SER A 82 -17.39 1.63 -17.01
CA SER A 82 -17.22 3.08 -17.14
C SER A 82 -17.69 3.75 -15.84
N VAL A 83 -16.88 4.66 -15.30
CA VAL A 83 -17.19 5.42 -14.08
C VAL A 83 -18.43 6.29 -14.30
N SER A 84 -18.49 7.01 -15.43
CA SER A 84 -19.62 7.87 -15.78
C SER A 84 -20.91 7.09 -16.01
N GLN A 85 -20.84 5.92 -16.66
CA GLN A 85 -22.01 5.04 -16.84
C GLN A 85 -22.49 4.47 -15.51
N MET A 86 -21.59 4.01 -14.64
CA MET A 86 -21.94 3.50 -13.31
C MET A 86 -22.59 4.58 -12.45
N LYS A 87 -22.05 5.81 -12.46
CA LYS A 87 -22.64 6.97 -11.81
C LYS A 87 -24.08 7.22 -12.27
N ALA A 88 -24.31 7.22 -13.58
CA ALA A 88 -25.63 7.46 -14.16
C ALA A 88 -26.61 6.33 -13.82
N SER A 89 -26.17 5.07 -13.94
CA SER A 89 -26.98 3.89 -13.65
C SER A 89 -27.43 3.85 -12.18
N LEU A 90 -26.53 4.21 -11.25
CA LEU A 90 -26.84 4.28 -9.82
C LEU A 90 -27.64 5.51 -9.41
N GLY A 91 -27.78 6.51 -10.29
CA GLY A 91 -28.47 7.77 -10.00
C GLY A 91 -27.71 8.66 -9.00
N TRP A 92 -26.39 8.59 -8.97
CA TRP A 92 -25.57 9.28 -7.97
C TRP A 92 -25.12 10.67 -8.42
N GLU A 93 -25.04 11.59 -7.46
CA GLU A 93 -24.55 12.95 -7.67
C GLU A 93 -23.03 12.95 -7.86
N ARG A 94 -22.30 12.10 -7.11
CA ARG A 94 -20.85 11.89 -7.24
C ARG A 94 -20.50 10.41 -7.15
N PHE A 95 -19.64 9.97 -8.05
CA PHE A 95 -19.07 8.63 -8.00
C PHE A 95 -17.63 8.72 -8.49
N GLU A 96 -16.72 8.29 -7.64
CA GLU A 96 -15.29 8.42 -7.87
C GLU A 96 -14.64 7.05 -7.78
N VAL A 97 -13.67 6.81 -8.66
CA VAL A 97 -12.80 5.63 -8.58
C VAL A 97 -11.39 6.13 -8.43
N ILE A 98 -10.68 5.62 -7.44
CA ILE A 98 -9.30 5.99 -7.14
C ILE A 98 -8.45 4.73 -7.05
N ASN A 99 -7.15 4.89 -7.27
CA ASN A 99 -6.22 3.81 -7.04
C ASN A 99 -6.17 3.43 -5.53
N ASP A 100 -5.91 2.16 -5.23
CA ASP A 100 -5.82 1.62 -3.87
C ASP A 100 -4.78 2.34 -2.98
N PHE A 101 -3.59 2.62 -3.49
CA PHE A 101 -2.57 3.40 -2.76
C PHE A 101 -2.93 4.88 -2.62
N THR A 102 -3.74 5.43 -3.53
CA THR A 102 -4.33 6.77 -3.34
C THR A 102 -5.31 6.78 -2.17
N ALA A 103 -6.10 5.72 -2.02
CA ALA A 103 -6.97 5.59 -0.86
C ALA A 103 -6.14 5.42 0.41
N VAL A 104 -5.20 4.47 0.44
CA VAL A 104 -4.35 4.23 1.62
C VAL A 104 -3.60 5.49 2.04
N SER A 105 -3.11 6.29 1.11
CA SER A 105 -2.47 7.58 1.44
C SER A 105 -3.45 8.49 2.19
N LEU A 106 -4.65 8.70 1.66
CA LEU A 106 -5.69 9.55 2.25
C LEU A 106 -6.32 9.03 3.54
N ALA A 107 -6.02 7.79 3.94
CA ALA A 107 -6.34 7.28 5.26
C ALA A 107 -5.42 7.87 6.34
N ILE A 108 -4.16 8.19 5.99
CA ILE A 108 -3.12 8.58 6.96
C ILE A 108 -3.53 9.76 7.87
N PRO A 109 -4.12 10.86 7.37
CA PRO A 109 -4.49 11.98 8.22
C PRO A 109 -5.54 11.65 9.29
N VAL A 110 -6.26 10.54 9.15
CA VAL A 110 -7.34 10.14 10.06
C VAL A 110 -7.02 8.86 10.85
N LEU A 111 -5.79 8.34 10.74
CA LEU A 111 -5.33 7.23 11.59
C LEU A 111 -5.08 7.71 13.02
N GLY A 112 -5.56 6.95 14.00
CA GLY A 112 -5.27 7.15 15.41
C GLY A 112 -3.93 6.56 15.83
N ALA A 113 -3.54 6.77 17.09
CA ALA A 113 -2.32 6.20 17.65
C ALA A 113 -2.34 4.66 17.70
N ASP A 114 -3.52 4.05 17.82
CA ASP A 114 -3.71 2.60 17.86
C ASP A 114 -3.70 1.96 16.45
N ASP A 115 -3.75 2.79 15.40
CA ASP A 115 -3.80 2.36 14.00
C ASP A 115 -2.42 2.26 13.35
N VAL A 116 -1.36 2.59 14.11
CA VAL A 116 0.02 2.60 13.63
C VAL A 116 1.00 2.10 14.68
N ILE A 117 2.10 1.50 14.23
CA ILE A 117 3.25 1.18 15.07
C ILE A 117 4.46 1.99 14.59
N GLN A 118 5.04 2.80 15.47
CA GLN A 118 6.21 3.61 15.15
C GLN A 118 7.49 2.77 15.06
N ILE A 119 8.29 3.04 14.02
CA ILE A 119 9.58 2.40 13.74
C ILE A 119 10.66 3.51 13.64
N GLY A 120 11.07 4.01 14.81
CA GLY A 120 12.07 5.08 14.92
C GLY A 120 11.55 6.47 14.55
N GLY A 121 12.48 7.43 14.53
CA GLY A 121 12.18 8.86 14.32
C GLY A 121 11.50 9.53 15.52
N LYS A 122 11.13 10.80 15.34
CA LYS A 122 10.40 11.61 16.33
C LYS A 122 8.93 11.74 15.94
N GLN A 123 8.23 12.71 16.51
CA GLN A 123 6.85 13.01 16.14
C GLN A 123 6.77 13.62 14.72
N PRO A 124 5.69 13.35 13.97
CA PRO A 124 5.53 13.89 12.64
C PRO A 124 5.31 15.41 12.71
N GLN A 125 5.89 16.13 11.75
CA GLN A 125 5.61 17.55 11.61
C GLN A 125 4.25 17.76 10.93
N ALA A 126 3.34 18.44 11.62
CA ALA A 126 1.99 18.69 11.10
C ALA A 126 2.01 19.33 9.70
N LYS A 127 1.16 18.83 8.81
CA LYS A 127 0.94 19.37 7.45
C LYS A 127 2.19 19.39 6.56
N ARG A 128 3.24 18.64 6.91
CA ARG A 128 4.39 18.39 6.03
C ARG A 128 4.11 17.22 5.08
N PRO A 129 4.88 17.09 3.97
CA PRO A 129 4.74 15.97 3.05
C PRO A 129 4.87 14.62 3.76
N ILE A 130 4.14 13.64 3.25
CA ILE A 130 4.14 12.26 3.72
C ILE A 130 4.45 11.36 2.52
N ALA A 131 5.23 10.30 2.75
CA ALA A 131 5.37 9.20 1.81
C ALA A 131 4.68 7.96 2.36
N VAL A 132 4.01 7.21 1.50
CA VAL A 132 3.46 5.88 1.83
C VAL A 132 3.88 4.88 0.78
N TYR A 133 4.27 3.69 1.24
CA TYR A 133 4.65 2.59 0.37
C TYR A 133 4.32 1.25 1.03
N GLY A 134 4.18 0.17 0.27
CA GLY A 134 3.82 -1.11 0.86
C GLY A 134 4.17 -2.28 -0.05
N ALA A 135 4.82 -3.28 0.54
CA ALA A 135 5.19 -4.52 -0.13
C ALA A 135 4.09 -5.58 0.09
N GLY A 136 3.42 -5.96 -0.99
CA GLY A 136 2.39 -6.99 -1.03
C GLY A 136 2.65 -7.92 -2.21
N THR A 137 1.65 -8.11 -3.08
CA THR A 137 1.84 -8.78 -4.37
C THR A 137 2.80 -7.99 -5.28
N GLY A 138 2.78 -6.67 -5.15
CA GLY A 138 3.70 -5.72 -5.78
C GLY A 138 4.25 -4.71 -4.77
N LEU A 139 4.70 -3.56 -5.25
CA LEU A 139 5.20 -2.43 -4.45
C LEU A 139 4.48 -1.13 -4.84
N GLY A 140 3.46 -0.76 -4.06
CA GLY A 140 2.78 0.52 -4.27
C GLY A 140 3.49 1.67 -3.57
N VAL A 141 3.39 2.87 -4.16
CA VAL A 141 3.93 4.11 -3.62
C VAL A 141 2.96 5.26 -3.89
N ALA A 142 2.71 6.08 -2.88
CA ALA A 142 2.02 7.36 -3.04
C ALA A 142 2.61 8.39 -2.09
N HIS A 143 2.34 9.67 -2.34
CA HIS A 143 2.69 10.74 -1.42
C HIS A 143 1.45 11.55 -1.06
N LEU A 144 1.49 12.23 0.07
CA LEU A 144 0.51 13.26 0.42
C LEU A 144 1.21 14.60 0.63
N VAL A 145 0.57 15.65 0.14
CA VAL A 145 0.93 17.03 0.46
C VAL A 145 -0.30 17.76 0.96
N HIS A 146 -0.13 18.61 1.97
CA HIS A 146 -1.22 19.43 2.49
C HIS A 146 -1.23 20.79 1.78
N THR A 147 -2.31 21.09 1.04
CA THR A 147 -2.48 22.34 0.28
C THR A 147 -3.77 23.03 0.71
N GLY A 148 -3.65 24.28 1.18
CA GLY A 148 -4.80 25.02 1.71
C GLY A 148 -5.41 24.34 2.93
N SER A 149 -6.60 23.76 2.76
CA SER A 149 -7.35 23.02 3.79
C SER A 149 -7.50 21.53 3.48
N GLN A 150 -6.78 21.01 2.48
CA GLN A 150 -6.94 19.64 1.98
C GLN A 150 -5.61 18.90 1.94
N TRP A 151 -5.70 17.59 2.12
CA TRP A 151 -4.65 16.66 1.77
C TRP A 151 -4.82 16.20 0.32
N MET A 152 -3.78 16.38 -0.48
CA MET A 152 -3.73 15.98 -1.87
C MET A 152 -2.84 14.76 -2.00
N SER A 153 -3.41 13.66 -2.51
CA SER A 153 -2.64 12.48 -2.91
C SER A 153 -1.92 12.72 -4.22
N LEU A 154 -0.65 12.36 -4.25
CA LEU A 154 0.20 12.33 -5.44
C LEU A 154 0.48 10.85 -5.75
N PRO A 155 -0.35 10.22 -6.60
CA PRO A 155 -0.15 8.84 -7.01
C PRO A 155 1.07 8.71 -7.93
N GLY A 156 1.58 7.49 -8.06
CA GLY A 156 2.60 7.18 -9.05
C GLY A 156 3.05 5.72 -8.99
N GLU A 157 3.89 5.34 -9.94
CA GLU A 157 4.43 3.98 -10.09
C GLU A 157 5.82 3.86 -9.45
N GLY A 158 5.96 4.42 -8.25
CA GLY A 158 7.26 4.54 -7.57
C GLY A 158 7.92 3.20 -7.25
N GLY A 159 7.18 2.09 -7.21
CA GLY A 159 7.75 0.76 -7.04
C GLY A 159 8.49 0.22 -8.27
N HIS A 160 8.29 0.83 -9.43
CA HIS A 160 8.88 0.41 -10.70
C HIS A 160 10.21 1.11 -11.04
N VAL A 161 10.68 2.05 -10.20
CA VAL A 161 12.03 2.63 -10.29
C VAL A 161 13.09 1.54 -10.09
N GLU A 162 14.32 1.80 -10.52
CA GLU A 162 15.44 0.86 -10.41
C GLU A 162 15.67 0.40 -8.96
N PHE A 163 16.00 -0.88 -8.77
CA PHE A 163 16.55 -1.34 -7.51
C PHE A 163 17.95 -0.75 -7.30
N ALA A 164 18.18 -0.14 -6.14
CA ALA A 164 19.44 0.50 -5.77
C ALA A 164 20.21 -0.36 -4.74
N PRO A 165 21.16 -1.21 -5.16
CA PRO A 165 21.97 -2.02 -4.26
C PRO A 165 22.92 -1.13 -3.43
N ASP A 166 23.29 -1.59 -2.23
CA ASP A 166 24.20 -0.87 -1.30
C ASP A 166 25.32 -1.79 -0.76
N SER A 167 25.50 -2.96 -1.38
CA SER A 167 26.55 -3.90 -1.00
C SER A 167 26.95 -4.77 -2.20
N THR A 168 28.17 -5.34 -2.14
CA THR A 168 28.65 -6.27 -3.17
C THR A 168 27.77 -7.52 -3.30
N GLU A 169 27.19 -7.99 -2.20
CA GLU A 169 26.22 -9.10 -2.25
C GLU A 169 24.97 -8.71 -3.05
N GLU A 170 24.45 -7.51 -2.83
CA GLU A 170 23.31 -7.01 -3.58
C GLU A 170 23.64 -6.68 -5.04
N ASP A 171 24.88 -6.29 -5.36
CA ASP A 171 25.35 -6.11 -6.74
C ASP A 171 25.34 -7.44 -7.52
N HIS A 172 25.78 -8.52 -6.87
CA HIS A 172 25.71 -9.87 -7.44
C HIS A 172 24.26 -10.34 -7.59
N MET A 173 23.42 -10.11 -6.59
CA MET A 173 21.97 -10.38 -6.68
C MET A 173 21.33 -9.63 -7.84
N LEU A 174 21.62 -8.32 -7.97
CA LEU A 174 21.10 -7.49 -9.06
C LEU A 174 21.54 -8.02 -10.43
N SER A 175 22.78 -8.51 -10.55
CA SER A 175 23.28 -9.12 -11.80
C SER A 175 22.50 -10.38 -12.15
N VAL A 176 22.24 -11.26 -11.19
CA VAL A 176 21.39 -12.45 -11.38
C VAL A 176 19.98 -12.08 -11.84
N LEU A 177 19.34 -11.11 -11.16
CA LEU A 177 17.99 -10.68 -11.52
C LEU A 177 17.93 -10.00 -12.89
N ARG A 178 19.00 -9.28 -13.26
CA ARG A 178 19.10 -8.61 -14.57
C ARG A 178 19.19 -9.59 -15.73
N GLU A 179 19.84 -10.74 -15.55
CA GLU A 179 19.85 -11.82 -16.55
C GLU A 179 18.43 -12.34 -16.85
N GLU A 180 17.55 -12.39 -15.84
CA GLU A 180 16.20 -12.92 -15.97
C GLU A 180 15.18 -11.88 -16.46
N TYR A 181 15.25 -10.65 -15.93
CA TYR A 181 14.20 -9.64 -16.15
C TYR A 181 14.63 -8.46 -17.03
N GLY A 182 15.92 -8.26 -17.26
CA GLY A 182 16.45 -7.04 -17.86
C GLY A 182 16.31 -5.84 -16.91
N HIS A 183 15.14 -5.21 -16.88
CA HIS A 183 14.84 -4.15 -15.89
C HIS A 183 14.55 -4.76 -14.53
N VAL A 184 15.34 -4.39 -13.52
CA VAL A 184 15.15 -4.83 -12.13
C VAL A 184 14.65 -3.64 -11.33
N SER A 185 13.33 -3.55 -11.17
CA SER A 185 12.70 -2.54 -10.35
C SER A 185 12.84 -2.84 -8.85
N ALA A 186 12.60 -1.84 -8.00
CA ALA A 186 12.47 -2.03 -6.56
C ALA A 186 11.43 -3.11 -6.21
N GLU A 187 10.29 -3.18 -6.92
CA GLU A 187 9.27 -4.21 -6.75
C GLU A 187 9.80 -5.65 -6.95
N ARG A 188 10.79 -5.85 -7.84
CA ARG A 188 11.39 -7.18 -8.07
C ARG A 188 12.14 -7.71 -6.85
N VAL A 189 12.38 -6.86 -5.85
CA VAL A 189 13.02 -7.19 -4.58
C VAL A 189 12.04 -7.00 -3.41
N LEU A 190 11.26 -5.91 -3.42
CA LEU A 190 10.41 -5.45 -2.32
C LEU A 190 8.92 -5.81 -2.52
N SER A 191 8.67 -7.09 -2.75
CA SER A 191 7.32 -7.66 -2.81
C SER A 191 7.35 -9.11 -2.30
N GLY A 192 6.20 -9.76 -2.19
CA GLY A 192 6.13 -11.20 -1.94
C GLY A 192 6.94 -12.00 -2.95
N PRO A 193 6.68 -11.87 -4.27
CA PRO A 193 7.54 -12.45 -5.31
C PRO A 193 8.99 -11.98 -5.22
N GLY A 194 9.23 -10.72 -4.83
CA GLY A 194 10.57 -10.18 -4.63
C GLY A 194 11.36 -10.92 -3.54
N LEU A 195 10.72 -11.34 -2.45
CA LEU A 195 11.36 -12.16 -1.43
C LEU A 195 11.84 -13.52 -1.99
N VAL A 196 11.07 -14.11 -2.90
CA VAL A 196 11.45 -15.33 -3.63
C VAL A 196 12.63 -15.07 -4.56
N ASN A 197 12.63 -13.92 -5.24
CA ASN A 197 13.73 -13.51 -6.12
C ASN A 197 15.05 -13.33 -5.35
N ILE A 198 15.00 -12.72 -4.15
CA ILE A 198 16.18 -12.60 -3.27
C ILE A 198 16.68 -14.00 -2.91
N TYR A 199 15.80 -14.87 -2.39
CA TYR A 199 16.16 -16.25 -2.02
C TYR A 199 16.79 -17.04 -3.18
N ARG A 200 16.16 -17.03 -4.36
CA ARG A 200 16.67 -17.75 -5.55
C ARG A 200 18.03 -17.21 -5.99
N SER A 201 18.23 -15.90 -5.92
CA SER A 201 19.51 -15.27 -6.25
C SER A 201 20.61 -15.70 -5.29
N LEU A 202 20.35 -15.69 -3.97
CA LEU A 202 21.32 -16.17 -2.97
C LEU A 202 21.67 -17.65 -3.16
N ILE A 203 20.68 -18.50 -3.45
CA ILE A 203 20.91 -19.91 -3.77
C ILE A 203 21.80 -20.09 -5.00
N LYS A 204 21.51 -19.36 -6.08
CA LYS A 204 22.31 -19.41 -7.32
C LYS A 204 23.75 -18.95 -7.08
N LEU A 205 23.95 -17.89 -6.30
CA LEU A 205 25.27 -17.37 -5.93
C LEU A 205 26.08 -18.37 -5.07
N ASN A 206 25.40 -19.20 -4.29
CA ASN A 206 26.01 -20.29 -3.53
C ASN A 206 26.20 -21.58 -4.35
N GLY A 207 25.92 -21.57 -5.65
CA GLY A 207 26.06 -22.74 -6.53
C GLY A 207 25.08 -23.87 -6.22
N GLN A 208 23.95 -23.56 -5.57
CA GLN A 208 22.92 -24.52 -5.17
C GLN A 208 21.71 -24.47 -6.11
N ILE A 209 20.86 -25.50 -6.06
CA ILE A 209 19.60 -25.56 -6.80
C ILE A 209 18.47 -25.09 -5.87
N ALA A 210 17.66 -24.14 -6.33
CA ALA A 210 16.58 -23.59 -5.52
C ALA A 210 15.39 -24.54 -5.46
N GLU A 211 14.93 -24.85 -4.25
CA GLU A 211 13.57 -25.36 -4.02
C GLU A 211 12.54 -24.33 -4.53
N ASP A 212 11.40 -24.82 -5.02
CA ASP A 212 10.29 -23.95 -5.40
C ASP A 212 9.49 -23.51 -4.16
N LEU A 213 9.94 -22.42 -3.55
CA LEU A 213 9.35 -21.86 -2.33
C LEU A 213 8.43 -20.68 -2.64
N THR A 214 7.31 -20.62 -1.92
CA THR A 214 6.43 -19.44 -1.92
C THR A 214 6.99 -18.34 -1.02
N PRO A 215 6.50 -17.09 -1.13
CA PRO A 215 6.90 -16.02 -0.21
C PRO A 215 6.67 -16.37 1.26
N ARG A 216 5.60 -17.14 1.53
CA ARG A 216 5.26 -17.61 2.88
C ARG A 216 6.24 -18.66 3.39
N ASP A 217 6.64 -19.61 2.53
CA ASP A 217 7.62 -20.63 2.94
C ASP A 217 8.93 -19.99 3.37
N ILE A 218 9.38 -18.96 2.66
CA ILE A 218 10.62 -18.24 2.98
C ILE A 218 10.50 -17.54 4.33
N SER A 219 9.42 -16.79 4.57
CA SER A 219 9.22 -16.12 5.86
C SER A 219 9.09 -17.12 7.01
N ASP A 220 8.32 -18.20 6.84
CA ASP A 220 8.09 -19.19 7.89
C ASP A 220 9.37 -19.97 8.21
N ARG A 221 10.16 -20.36 7.20
CA ARG A 221 11.45 -21.04 7.40
C ARG A 221 12.51 -20.12 8.01
N ALA A 222 12.51 -18.82 7.67
CA ALA A 222 13.38 -17.82 8.28
C ALA A 222 13.07 -17.66 9.78
N LEU A 223 11.80 -17.51 10.14
CA LEU A 223 11.35 -17.32 11.52
C LEU A 223 11.59 -18.56 12.40
N ASN A 224 11.40 -19.75 11.84
CA ASN A 224 11.64 -21.01 12.56
C ASN A 224 13.13 -21.38 12.68
N GLY A 225 14.05 -20.63 12.05
CA GLY A 225 15.50 -20.88 12.12
C GLY A 225 15.97 -22.10 11.31
N ASN A 226 15.11 -22.68 10.48
CA ASN A 226 15.41 -23.93 9.75
C ASN A 226 16.07 -23.70 8.38
N CYS A 227 16.18 -22.45 7.94
CA CYS A 227 16.75 -22.10 6.63
C CYS A 227 17.59 -20.81 6.74
N PRO A 228 18.93 -20.91 6.88
CA PRO A 228 19.82 -19.75 6.97
C PRO A 228 19.70 -18.80 5.77
N ILE A 229 19.56 -19.33 4.55
CA ILE A 229 19.42 -18.51 3.33
C ILE A 229 18.06 -17.78 3.31
N CYS A 230 16.99 -18.43 3.79
CA CYS A 230 15.68 -17.77 3.90
C CYS A 230 15.73 -16.62 4.91
N LYS A 231 16.45 -16.82 6.03
CA LYS A 231 16.70 -15.77 7.01
C LYS A 231 17.47 -14.61 6.39
N GLN A 232 18.57 -14.88 5.69
CA GLN A 232 19.36 -13.88 4.98
C GLN A 232 18.51 -13.11 3.95
N ALA A 233 17.67 -13.81 3.17
CA ALA A 233 16.77 -13.18 2.21
C ALA A 233 15.80 -12.20 2.90
N LEU A 234 15.27 -12.58 4.07
CA LEU A 234 14.38 -11.73 4.85
C LEU A 234 15.12 -10.53 5.47
N GLU A 235 16.38 -10.69 5.91
CA GLU A 235 17.22 -9.59 6.42
C GLU A 235 17.53 -8.56 5.32
N LEU A 236 17.91 -9.03 4.12
CA LEU A 236 18.13 -8.18 2.95
C LEU A 236 16.85 -7.44 2.54
N PHE A 237 15.72 -8.15 2.50
CA PHE A 237 14.41 -7.55 2.23
C PHE A 237 14.12 -6.39 3.19
N CYS A 238 14.27 -6.60 4.51
CA CYS A 238 13.97 -5.57 5.50
C CYS A 238 14.90 -4.35 5.37
N THR A 239 16.19 -4.59 5.14
CA THR A 239 17.20 -3.52 4.99
C THR A 239 16.97 -2.73 3.70
N ALA A 240 16.65 -3.41 2.59
CA ALA A 240 16.28 -2.79 1.32
C ALA A 240 14.99 -1.98 1.43
N LEU A 241 13.99 -2.48 2.16
CA LEU A 241 12.73 -1.76 2.40
C LEU A 241 12.98 -0.45 3.17
N GLY A 242 13.90 -0.48 4.13
CA GLY A 242 14.36 0.71 4.85
C GLY A 242 15.02 1.72 3.91
N ARG A 243 16.01 1.28 3.14
CA ARG A 243 16.73 2.13 2.17
C ARG A 243 15.80 2.79 1.16
N PHE A 244 14.80 2.06 0.68
CA PHE A 244 13.79 2.56 -0.23
C PHE A 244 12.93 3.65 0.43
N GLY A 245 12.42 3.42 1.64
CA GLY A 245 11.68 4.42 2.41
C GLY A 245 12.50 5.70 2.67
N GLY A 246 13.81 5.54 2.96
CA GLY A 246 14.72 6.67 3.14
C GLY A 246 14.91 7.49 1.87
N ASN A 247 14.94 6.84 0.70
CA ASN A 247 14.98 7.53 -0.60
C ASN A 247 13.71 8.34 -0.84
N LEU A 248 12.52 7.76 -0.56
CA LEU A 248 11.25 8.48 -0.68
C LEU A 248 11.21 9.71 0.23
N ALA A 249 11.68 9.57 1.48
CA ALA A 249 11.74 10.66 2.43
C ALA A 249 12.63 11.82 1.94
N LEU A 250 13.81 11.52 1.39
CA LEU A 250 14.71 12.52 0.83
C LEU A 250 14.11 13.22 -0.40
N ASN A 251 13.42 12.48 -1.26
CA ASN A 251 12.89 13.02 -2.52
C ASN A 251 11.82 14.09 -2.33
N ILE A 252 10.99 13.99 -1.29
CA ILE A 252 9.88 14.94 -1.06
C ILE A 252 9.99 15.73 0.25
N GLY A 253 11.01 15.46 1.07
CA GLY A 253 11.11 16.01 2.42
C GLY A 253 9.93 15.56 3.30
N ALA A 254 9.79 14.23 3.46
CA ALA A 254 8.63 13.59 4.10
C ALA A 254 8.60 13.75 5.64
N PHE A 255 8.72 14.98 6.15
CA PHE A 255 8.72 15.27 7.59
C PHE A 255 7.36 15.02 8.27
N GLY A 256 6.28 14.87 7.51
CA GLY A 256 4.98 14.41 8.01
C GLY A 256 4.99 12.90 8.34
N GLY A 257 6.05 12.20 7.95
CA GLY A 257 6.28 10.80 8.23
C GLY A 257 6.32 9.94 6.97
N VAL A 258 6.86 8.74 7.14
CA VAL A 258 6.86 7.68 6.13
C VAL A 258 6.01 6.53 6.65
N TYR A 259 5.06 6.07 5.86
CA TYR A 259 4.10 5.04 6.27
C TYR A 259 4.30 3.79 5.42
N ILE A 260 4.32 2.64 6.09
CA ILE A 260 4.34 1.33 5.46
C ILE A 260 2.92 0.80 5.49
N ALA A 261 2.30 0.71 4.31
CA ALA A 261 1.00 0.10 4.13
C ALA A 261 1.09 -1.42 4.26
N GLY A 262 0.05 -2.02 4.84
CA GLY A 262 -0.07 -3.46 5.07
C GLY A 262 0.20 -4.31 3.82
N GLY A 263 0.64 -5.54 4.06
CA GLY A 263 1.11 -6.45 3.03
C GLY A 263 1.78 -7.66 3.67
N ILE A 264 3.04 -7.94 3.31
CA ILE A 264 3.78 -9.08 3.88
C ILE A 264 4.39 -8.77 5.26
N VAL A 265 4.75 -7.51 5.55
CA VAL A 265 5.46 -7.09 6.78
C VAL A 265 4.76 -7.47 8.09
N PRO A 266 3.43 -7.28 8.26
CA PRO A 266 2.76 -7.66 9.51
C PRO A 266 2.95 -9.12 9.92
N ARG A 267 3.21 -10.04 8.98
CA ARG A 267 3.40 -11.47 9.26
C ARG A 267 4.71 -11.80 9.97
N PHE A 268 5.71 -10.94 9.84
CA PHE A 268 7.03 -11.11 10.42
C PHE A 268 7.45 -9.86 11.21
N PHE A 269 6.48 -9.16 11.80
CA PHE A 269 6.73 -7.87 12.45
C PHE A 269 7.79 -7.93 13.55
N ASP A 270 7.78 -8.96 14.40
CA ASP A 270 8.79 -9.13 15.46
C ASP A 270 10.21 -9.27 14.92
N PHE A 271 10.35 -9.90 13.76
CA PHE A 271 11.62 -9.99 13.03
C PHE A 271 11.97 -8.64 12.42
N PHE A 272 11.01 -8.01 11.75
CA PHE A 272 11.15 -6.71 11.10
C PHE A 272 11.61 -5.62 12.07
N GLN A 273 11.04 -5.56 13.27
CA GLN A 273 11.40 -4.59 14.31
C GLN A 273 12.86 -4.74 14.76
N LYS A 274 13.42 -5.95 14.71
CA LYS A 274 14.81 -6.27 15.10
C LYS A 274 15.77 -6.26 13.92
N SER A 275 15.26 -6.09 12.70
CA SER A 275 16.04 -6.13 11.47
C SER A 275 16.84 -4.85 11.23
N GLY A 276 17.65 -4.85 10.17
CA GLY A 276 18.36 -3.67 9.67
C GLY A 276 17.47 -2.58 9.04
N PHE A 277 16.14 -2.66 9.12
CA PHE A 277 15.22 -1.71 8.47
C PHE A 277 15.55 -0.25 8.80
N ARG A 278 15.58 0.13 10.09
CA ARG A 278 15.77 1.55 10.48
C ARG A 278 17.18 2.03 10.14
N GLN A 279 18.18 1.17 10.28
CA GLN A 279 19.54 1.45 9.85
C GLN A 279 19.60 1.69 8.34
N GLY A 280 18.95 0.85 7.53
CA GLY A 280 18.85 1.03 6.09
C GLY A 280 18.13 2.32 5.69
N PHE A 281 17.09 2.70 6.44
CA PHE A 281 16.40 3.98 6.24
C PHE A 281 17.34 5.18 6.44
N GLU A 282 18.12 5.19 7.52
CA GLU A 282 18.99 6.31 7.90
C GLU A 282 20.36 6.31 7.22
N ASN A 283 20.79 5.21 6.59
CA ASN A 283 22.11 5.10 5.95
C ASN A 283 22.19 5.92 4.64
N LYS A 284 22.34 7.24 4.77
CA LYS A 284 22.42 8.21 3.66
C LYS A 284 23.61 9.17 3.79
N GLY A 285 24.70 8.70 4.41
CA GLY A 285 25.93 9.47 4.60
C GLY A 285 25.69 10.80 5.31
N ARG A 286 26.10 11.92 4.71
CA ARG A 286 25.89 13.26 5.30
C ARG A 286 24.41 13.66 5.49
N PHE A 287 23.47 12.93 4.90
CA PHE A 287 22.03 13.13 5.07
C PHE A 287 21.41 12.23 6.15
N THR A 288 22.20 11.43 6.88
CA THR A 288 21.69 10.62 8.00
C THR A 288 20.91 11.46 9.01
N ASP A 289 21.43 12.62 9.41
CA ASP A 289 20.73 13.51 10.35
C ASP A 289 19.44 14.12 9.78
N TYR A 290 19.30 14.23 8.46
CA TYR A 290 18.05 14.67 7.82
C TYR A 290 16.92 13.66 8.05
N LEU A 291 17.24 12.37 8.04
CA LEU A 291 16.27 11.27 8.15
C LEU A 291 16.03 10.80 9.59
N LYS A 292 17.01 11.01 10.47
CA LYS A 292 17.00 10.55 11.86
C LYS A 292 15.74 10.95 12.62
N ASP A 293 15.22 12.15 12.37
CA ASP A 293 14.03 12.67 13.04
C ASP A 293 12.71 12.32 12.32
N ILE A 294 12.76 11.86 11.07
CA ILE A 294 11.56 11.50 10.30
C ILE A 294 10.98 10.19 10.86
N PRO A 295 9.73 10.19 11.35
CA PRO A 295 9.10 8.96 11.81
C PRO A 295 8.79 8.02 10.65
N VAL A 296 8.94 6.74 10.93
CA VAL A 296 8.35 5.69 10.10
C VAL A 296 7.23 5.02 10.89
N TYR A 297 6.13 4.68 10.24
CA TYR A 297 5.00 3.97 10.85
C TYR A 297 4.62 2.75 10.02
N LEU A 298 4.33 1.62 10.66
CA LEU A 298 3.59 0.53 10.04
C LEU A 298 2.10 0.77 10.29
N ILE A 299 1.29 0.81 9.23
CA ILE A 299 -0.17 0.91 9.35
C ILE A 299 -0.71 -0.46 9.79
N THR A 300 -1.41 -0.49 10.93
CA THR A 300 -2.04 -1.69 11.49
C THR A 300 -3.56 -1.68 11.39
N HIS A 301 -4.17 -0.55 11.00
CA HIS A 301 -5.60 -0.49 10.73
C HIS A 301 -6.02 -1.52 9.67
N ASP A 302 -7.12 -2.24 9.90
CA ASP A 302 -7.53 -3.38 9.06
C ASP A 302 -8.02 -2.98 7.66
N LYS A 303 -8.53 -1.74 7.53
CA LYS A 303 -9.28 -1.28 6.35
C LYS A 303 -8.86 0.11 5.86
N PRO A 304 -7.55 0.38 5.64
CA PRO A 304 -7.08 1.71 5.27
C PRO A 304 -7.62 2.15 3.90
N GLY A 305 -7.84 1.22 2.95
CA GLY A 305 -8.45 1.54 1.65
C GLY A 305 -9.87 2.12 1.78
N LEU A 306 -10.73 1.52 2.63
CA LEU A 306 -12.08 2.04 2.87
C LEU A 306 -12.05 3.40 3.58
N LEU A 307 -11.17 3.55 4.59
CA LEU A 307 -11.03 4.79 5.34
C LEU A 307 -10.58 5.93 4.44
N GLY A 308 -9.60 5.64 3.58
CA GLY A 308 -9.09 6.54 2.56
C GLY A 308 -10.09 6.96 1.50
N ALA A 309 -10.88 6.01 0.97
CA ALA A 309 -11.98 6.31 0.07
C ALA A 309 -13.03 7.23 0.74
N GLY A 310 -13.29 7.02 2.03
CA GLY A 310 -14.11 7.90 2.87
C GLY A 310 -13.52 9.30 2.98
N SER A 311 -12.23 9.41 3.27
CA SER A 311 -11.51 10.68 3.30
C SER A 311 -11.58 11.42 1.97
N TYR A 312 -11.37 10.73 0.85
CA TYR A 312 -11.42 11.32 -0.49
C TYR A 312 -12.78 11.93 -0.80
N ILE A 313 -13.86 11.16 -0.65
CA ILE A 313 -15.21 11.65 -0.98
C ILE A 313 -15.63 12.78 -0.04
N ARG A 314 -15.23 12.76 1.23
CA ARG A 314 -15.50 13.81 2.21
C ARG A 314 -14.84 15.14 1.83
N GLN A 315 -13.57 15.13 1.40
CA GLN A 315 -12.90 16.33 0.92
C GLN A 315 -13.58 16.92 -0.32
N LEU A 316 -14.03 16.08 -1.26
CA LEU A 316 -14.79 16.54 -2.43
C LEU A 316 -16.13 17.18 -2.07
N LEU A 317 -16.73 16.75 -0.95
CA LEU A 317 -17.94 17.33 -0.39
C LEU A 317 -17.66 18.52 0.56
N GLY A 318 -16.42 19.03 0.58
CA GLY A 318 -16.03 20.21 1.33
C GLY A 318 -15.78 19.97 2.83
N LYS A 319 -15.60 18.72 3.25
CA LYS A 319 -15.28 18.37 4.65
C LYS A 319 -13.76 18.32 4.86
N ALA A 320 -13.30 18.80 6.01
CA ALA A 320 -11.91 18.64 6.43
C ALA A 320 -11.65 17.21 6.91
N ILE A 321 -10.42 16.73 6.71
CA ILE A 321 -9.91 15.47 7.24
C ILE A 321 -8.58 15.74 7.94
N GLY A 322 -8.36 15.14 9.11
CA GLY A 322 -7.14 15.33 9.91
C GLY A 322 -7.05 16.69 10.60
#